data_AF-A0A7C1NNL0-F1
#
_entry.id   AF-A0A7C1NNL0-F1
#
_cell.length_a   1.000
_cell.length_b   1.000
_cell.length_c   1.000
_cell.angle_alpha   90.00
_cell.angle_beta   90.00
_cell.angle_gamma   90.00
#
_symmetry.space_group_name_H-M   'P 1'
#
loop_
_entity.id
_entity.type
_entity.pdbx_description
1 polymer ?
#
loop_
_entity_poly.entity_id
_entity_poly.type
_entity_poly.pdbx_seq_one_letter_code
_entity_poly.pdbx_strand_id
1 'polypeptide(L)' 'MDELSKLSPDRGLVQRIEKGDMKCEMGVVFEVATIVGVKLFGSDEKELSRHVFRSEEKLALLPKAVRKKSRVLGISAWF' A
#
# COMPACT_ATOMS: atom_id res chain seq x y z
N MET A 1 -14.42 25.61 -7.46
CA MET A 1 -13.00 25.34 -7.80
C MET A 1 -12.22 24.83 -6.58
N ASP A 2 -12.85 24.64 -5.42
CA ASP A 2 -12.17 24.47 -4.13
C ASP A 2 -11.83 23.02 -3.77
N GLU A 3 -12.49 22.04 -4.36
CA GLU A 3 -12.35 20.62 -3.97
C GLU A 3 -11.05 19.99 -4.47
N LEU A 4 -10.59 20.37 -5.67
CA LEU A 4 -9.31 19.93 -6.25
C LEU A 4 -8.09 20.55 -5.55
N SER A 5 -8.26 21.72 -4.91
CA SER A 5 -7.18 22.38 -4.16
C SER A 5 -6.82 21.62 -2.89
N LYS A 6 -7.80 20.96 -2.25
CA LYS A 6 -7.59 20.14 -1.04
C LYS A 6 -6.83 18.84 -1.31
N LEU A 7 -6.95 18.33 -2.53
CA LEU A 7 -6.26 17.13 -2.98
C LEU A 7 -4.88 17.43 -3.60
N SER A 8 -4.52 18.70 -3.78
CA SER A 8 -3.24 19.06 -4.40
C SER A 8 -2.14 19.17 -3.33
N PRO A 9 -1.07 18.37 -3.40
CA PRO A 9 0.01 18.43 -2.42
C PRO A 9 0.79 19.75 -2.52
N ASP A 10 1.25 20.28 -1.39
CA ASP A 10 2.12 21.46 -1.38
C ASP A 10 3.42 21.21 -2.17
N ARG A 11 3.93 22.25 -2.84
CA ARG A 11 5.16 22.17 -3.66
C ARG A 11 6.38 21.79 -2.83
N GLY A 12 6.49 22.31 -1.61
CA GLY A 12 7.58 21.99 -0.70
C GLY A 12 7.51 20.54 -0.21
N LEU A 13 6.30 19.99 -0.08
CA LEU A 13 6.08 18.59 0.27
C LEU A 13 6.52 17.65 -0.86
N VAL A 14 6.14 17.93 -2.12
CA VAL A 14 6.57 17.13 -3.28
C VAL A 14 8.10 17.10 -3.40
N GLN A 15 8.78 18.25 -3.23
CA GLN A 15 10.25 18.30 -3.27
C GLN A 15 10.91 17.48 -2.15
N ARG A 16 10.32 17.40 -0.95
CA ARG A 16 10.86 16.56 0.13
C ARG A 16 10.67 15.08 -0.17
N ILE A 17 9.53 14.70 -0.76
CA ILE A 17 9.27 13.34 -1.23
C ILE A 17 10.26 12.92 -2.31
N GLU A 18 10.52 13.77 -3.30
CA GLU A 18 11.51 13.53 -4.35
C GLU A 18 12.93 13.31 -3.80
N LYS A 19 13.26 13.99 -2.69
CA LYS A 19 14.55 13.83 -1.99
C LYS A 19 14.59 12.65 -1.02
N GLY A 20 13.48 11.92 -0.86
CA GLY A 20 13.39 10.80 0.09
C GLY A 20 13.53 11.24 1.56
N ASP A 21 13.07 12.43 1.92
CA ASP A 21 13.13 12.92 3.30
C ASP A 21 12.33 11.99 4.24
N MET A 22 13.04 11.33 5.16
CA MET A 22 12.49 10.39 6.13
C MET A 22 11.50 11.04 7.12
N LYS A 23 11.43 12.37 7.17
CA LYS A 23 10.42 13.10 7.96
C LYS A 23 9.05 13.15 7.27
N CYS A 24 8.95 12.80 5.99
CA CYS A 24 7.66 12.72 5.32
C CYS A 24 6.93 11.46 5.77
N GLU A 25 5.68 11.61 6.19
CA GLU A 25 4.83 10.47 6.51
C GLU A 25 4.63 9.60 5.27
N MET A 26 4.76 8.28 5.43
CA MET A 26 4.57 7.33 4.33
C MET A 26 3.17 7.46 3.69
N GLY A 27 2.15 7.80 4.47
CA GLY A 27 0.78 8.06 3.99
C GLY A 27 0.72 9.12 2.89
N VAL A 28 1.52 10.17 3.04
CA VAL A 28 1.57 11.28 2.09
C VAL A 28 2.20 10.85 0.76
N VAL A 29 3.21 9.97 0.80
CA VAL A 29 3.81 9.41 -0.43
C VAL A 29 2.78 8.59 -1.21
N PHE A 30 1.94 7.80 -0.52
CA PHE A 30 0.86 7.04 -1.15
C PHE A 30 -0.22 7.94 -1.76
N GLU A 31 -0.59 9.01 -1.07
CA GLU A 31 -1.57 9.98 -1.55
C GLU A 31 -1.08 10.69 -2.81
N VAL A 32 0.14 11.25 -2.77
CA VAL A 32 0.77 11.90 -3.92
C VAL A 32 0.82 10.94 -5.11
N ALA A 33 1.29 9.71 -4.89
CA ALA A 33 1.37 8.71 -5.96
C ALA A 33 -0.01 8.37 -6.55
N THR A 34 -1.07 8.34 -5.73
CA THR A 34 -2.44 8.13 -6.20
C THR A 34 -2.91 9.29 -7.06
N ILE A 35 -2.68 10.53 -6.63
CA ILE A 35 -3.05 11.75 -7.37
C ILE A 35 -2.34 11.83 -8.71
N VAL A 36 -1.05 11.47 -8.76
CA VAL A 36 -0.24 11.53 -10.00
C VAL A 36 -0.33 10.24 -10.85
N GLY A 37 -1.13 9.25 -10.43
CA GLY A 37 -1.28 7.99 -11.15
C GLY A 37 -0.04 7.09 -11.15
N VAL A 38 0.88 7.28 -10.19
CA VAL A 38 2.06 6.43 -10.01
C VAL A 38 1.67 5.17 -9.24
N LYS A 39 1.78 4.03 -9.92
CA LYS A 39 1.50 2.73 -9.35
C LYS A 39 2.66 2.25 -8.47
N LEU A 40 2.64 2.61 -7.18
CA LEU A 40 3.65 2.18 -6.19
C LEU A 40 3.67 0.67 -5.97
N PHE A 41 2.52 0.01 -6.17
CA PHE A 41 2.38 -1.43 -6.05
C PHE A 41 1.95 -2.03 -7.39
N GLY A 42 2.78 -2.90 -7.96
CA GLY A 42 2.54 -3.49 -9.29
C GLY A 42 1.32 -4.41 -9.40
N SER A 43 0.71 -4.80 -8.27
CA SER A 43 -0.44 -5.70 -8.29
C SER A 43 -1.72 -4.89 -8.54
N ASP A 44 -2.25 -4.99 -9.77
CA ASP A 44 -3.69 -4.79 -9.98
C ASP A 44 -4.47 -5.81 -9.12
N GLU A 45 -5.74 -5.55 -8.82
CA GLU A 45 -6.59 -6.45 -8.01
C GLU A 45 -6.57 -7.88 -8.56
N LYS A 46 -6.65 -8.03 -9.90
CA LYS A 46 -6.52 -9.32 -10.59
C LYS A 46 -5.17 -10.00 -10.36
N GLU A 47 -4.09 -9.24 -10.39
CA GLU A 47 -2.74 -9.74 -10.15
C GLU A 47 -2.58 -10.16 -8.69
N LEU A 48 -3.11 -9.38 -7.76
CA LEU A 48 -3.10 -9.69 -6.34
C LEU A 48 -3.91 -10.97 -6.05
N SER A 49 -5.13 -11.09 -6.59
CA SER A 49 -5.94 -12.31 -6.49
C SER A 49 -5.23 -13.52 -7.07
N ARG A 50 -4.51 -13.36 -8.19
CA ARG A 50 -3.70 -14.43 -8.80
C ARG A 50 -2.53 -14.85 -7.90
N HIS A 51 -1.85 -13.90 -7.26
CA HIS A 51 -0.78 -14.19 -6.31
C HIS A 51 -1.30 -14.89 -5.05
N VAL A 52 -2.46 -14.46 -4.54
CA VAL A 52 -3.13 -15.11 -3.40
C VAL A 52 -3.52 -16.54 -3.77
N PHE A 53 -4.22 -16.75 -4.88
CA PHE A 53 -4.63 -18.07 -5.34
C PHE A 53 -3.44 -19.03 -5.51
N ARG A 54 -2.37 -18.58 -6.19
CA ARG A 54 -1.14 -19.39 -6.34
C ARG A 54 -0.49 -19.74 -5.00
N SER A 55 -0.61 -18.87 -4.01
CA SER A 55 -0.10 -19.13 -2.67
C SER A 55 -0.98 -20.17 -1.96
N GLU A 56 -2.30 -20.07 -2.10
CA GLU A 56 -3.25 -21.04 -1.56
C GLU A 56 -3.11 -22.44 -2.18
N GLU A 57 -2.92 -22.53 -3.50
CA GLU A 57 -2.64 -23.80 -4.19
C GLU A 57 -1.40 -24.49 -3.62
N LYS A 58 -0.32 -23.75 -3.42
CA LYS A 58 0.90 -24.30 -2.80
C LYS A 58 0.66 -24.72 -1.36
N LEU A 59 -0.10 -23.95 -0.58
CA LEU A 59 -0.44 -24.28 0.80
C LEU A 59 -1.36 -25.50 0.91
N ALA A 60 -2.21 -25.75 -0.09
CA ALA A 60 -3.09 -26.91 -0.15
C ALA A 60 -2.29 -28.23 -0.23
N LEU A 61 -1.14 -28.20 -0.91
CA LEU A 61 -0.22 -29.34 -1.03
C LEU A 61 0.65 -29.56 0.21
N LEU A 62 0.73 -28.58 1.12
CA LEU A 62 1.60 -28.62 2.28
C LEU A 62 0.85 -29.03 3.57
N PRO A 63 1.51 -29.78 4.47
CA PRO A 63 0.94 -30.13 5.77
C PRO A 63 0.51 -28.90 6.58
N LYS A 64 -0.54 -29.04 7.41
CA LYS A 64 -1.02 -27.94 8.25
C LYS A 64 0.05 -27.37 9.20
N ALA A 65 1.01 -28.21 9.60
CA ALA A 65 2.12 -27.82 10.49
C ALA A 65 3.03 -26.71 9.94
N VAL A 66 3.13 -26.57 8.61
CA VAL A 66 3.97 -25.51 7.99
C VAL A 66 3.20 -24.23 7.65
N ARG A 67 1.89 -24.20 7.88
CA ARG A 67 1.06 -23.01 7.65
C ARG A 67 1.25 -22.02 8.80
N LYS A 68 2.04 -20.96 8.60
CA LYS A 68 2.17 -19.85 9.58
C LYS A 68 0.84 -19.10 9.67
N LYS A 69 0.31 -18.97 10.88
CA LYS A 69 -0.90 -18.18 11.13
C LYS A 69 -0.54 -16.70 10.98
N SER A 70 -1.16 -16.00 10.02
CA SER A 70 -1.04 -14.54 9.97
C SER A 70 -1.72 -13.96 11.21
N ARG A 71 -0.98 -13.14 11.96
CA ARG A 71 -1.59 -12.33 13.00
C ARG A 71 -2.24 -11.16 12.30
N VAL A 72 -3.57 -11.16 12.21
CA VAL A 72 -4.32 -9.95 11.88
C VAL A 72 -4.06 -8.98 13.02
N LEU A 73 -3.21 -7.97 12.78
CA LEU A 73 -3.10 -6.84 13.67
C LEU A 73 -4.37 -6.01 13.44
N GLY A 74 -5.32 -6.09 14.37
CA GLY A 74 -6.50 -5.25 14.35
C GLY A 74 -6.06 -3.79 14.47
N ILE A 75 -6.13 -3.05 13.36
CA ILE A 75 -5.83 -1.61 13.33
C ILE A 75 -6.87 -0.82 14.15
N SER A 76 -8.00 -1.45 14.52
CA SER A 76 -9.04 -0.87 15.40
C SER A 76 -8.61 -0.68 16.86
N ALA A 77 -7.40 -1.08 17.25
CA ALA A 77 -6.84 -0.81 18.59
C ALA A 77 -5.92 0.41 18.63
N TRP A 78 -5.74 1.10 17.49
CA TRP A 78 -4.82 2.22 17.32
C TRP A 78 -5.50 3.47 16.70
N PHE A 79 -6.83 3.52 16.75
CA PHE A 79 -7.64 4.71 16.46
C PHE A 79 -8.68 4.88 17.57
#